data_AF-A0A1Y2DGI5-F1
#
_entry.id   AF-A0A1Y2DGI5-F1
#
_cell.length_a   1.000
_cell.length_b   1.000
_cell.length_c   1.000
_cell.angle_alpha   90.00
_cell.angle_beta   90.00
_cell.angle_gamma   90.00
#
_symmetry.space_group_name_H-M   'P 1'
#
loop_
_entity.id
_entity.type
_entity.pdbx_description
1 polymer ?
#
loop_
_entity_poly.entity_id
_entity_poly.type
_entity_poly.pdbx_seq_one_letter_code
_entity_poly.pdbx_strand_id
1 'polypeptide(L)'
;MYNAKDVSFQEKVLSLENTKKFKVTDNTKKFKNFYKNDKAEKIQNYIDKELNLLKLKKDDENGDMRRLEIYSHCMDMICEEFPTFGTILSEIKNEYDKIIKNIKVDQNEINFLKMKIQRLLAQNENRLLLKYETQRNKELESQLDELITENKSLSYYLNEKRDAFERFLLKENEELEGPEISGQNNEIKELKELQKRMVPKKEKEELEHILKSSEDILKNLKLENKEYELSLREQSVKVANLEKELKDKESKYLFLIKEYK
;
A
#
# COMPACT_ATOMS: atom_id res chain seq x y z
N MET A 1 21.65 3.20 -12.86
CA MET A 1 22.66 3.62 -13.85
C MET A 1 22.13 3.28 -15.24
N TYR A 2 21.61 4.26 -15.99
CA TYR A 2 21.25 4.06 -17.40
C TYR A 2 22.03 5.06 -18.24
N ASN A 3 22.75 4.53 -19.24
CA ASN A 3 23.73 5.21 -20.07
C ASN A 3 23.08 6.25 -20.99
N ALA A 4 23.57 7.49 -20.92
CA ALA A 4 23.23 8.62 -21.79
C ALA A 4 23.94 8.56 -23.15
N LYS A 5 23.86 7.45 -23.89
CA LYS A 5 24.67 7.27 -25.13
C LYS A 5 23.93 6.93 -26.43
N ASP A 6 22.61 6.88 -26.46
CA ASP A 6 21.87 6.66 -27.71
C ASP A 6 21.19 7.94 -28.20
N VAL A 7 22.01 8.94 -28.54
CA VAL A 7 21.60 10.02 -29.46
C VAL A 7 21.79 9.47 -30.87
N SER A 8 20.71 9.44 -31.65
CA SER A 8 20.69 8.76 -32.94
C SER A 8 21.70 9.40 -33.91
N PHE A 9 22.27 8.59 -34.80
CA PHE A 9 23.26 9.04 -35.78
C PHE A 9 22.73 10.21 -36.65
N GLN A 10 21.41 10.29 -36.84
CA GLN A 10 20.74 11.36 -37.59
C GLN A 10 20.80 12.72 -36.85
N GLU A 11 20.70 12.75 -35.52
CA GLU A 11 20.84 13.99 -34.74
C GLU A 11 22.27 14.52 -34.76
N LYS A 12 23.27 13.62 -34.76
CA LYS A 12 24.68 14.02 -34.92
C LYS A 12 24.95 14.65 -36.28
N VAL A 13 24.37 14.11 -37.36
CA VAL A 13 24.54 14.67 -38.71
C VAL A 13 23.89 16.05 -38.83
N LEU A 14 22.68 16.25 -38.29
CA LEU A 14 22.00 17.55 -38.27
C LEU A 14 22.77 18.61 -37.48
N SER A 15 23.40 18.25 -36.35
CA SER A 15 24.22 19.17 -35.56
C SER A 15 25.52 19.59 -36.26
N LEU A 16 26.10 18.71 -37.09
CA LEU A 16 27.34 18.97 -37.82
C LEU A 16 27.12 19.77 -39.12
N GLU A 17 25.96 19.62 -39.77
CA GLU A 17 25.62 20.41 -40.96
C GLU A 17 25.27 21.86 -40.61
N ASN A 18 24.62 22.09 -39.47
CA ASN A 18 24.27 23.44 -39.00
C ASN A 18 25.49 24.25 -38.54
N THR A 19 26.51 23.59 -37.97
CA THR A 19 27.72 24.26 -37.48
C THR A 19 28.70 24.64 -38.60
N LYS A 20 28.70 23.94 -39.74
CA LYS A 20 29.59 24.25 -40.86
C LYS A 20 29.11 25.42 -41.75
N LYS A 21 27.81 25.77 -41.72
CA LYS A 21 27.26 26.85 -42.58
C LYS A 21 27.39 28.26 -42.02
N PHE A 22 27.73 28.44 -40.74
CA PHE A 22 27.88 29.76 -40.14
C PHE A 22 29.27 29.92 -39.51
N LYS A 23 30.27 30.22 -40.35
CA LYS A 23 31.50 30.87 -39.86
C LYS A 23 31.12 32.26 -39.37
N VAL A 24 30.89 32.39 -38.06
CA VAL A 24 30.74 33.67 -37.37
C VAL A 24 32.09 34.38 -37.40
N THR A 25 32.32 35.18 -38.42
CA THR A 25 33.51 36.04 -38.54
C THR A 25 33.34 37.29 -37.67
N ASP A 26 34.21 37.43 -36.67
CA ASP A 26 34.82 38.63 -36.05
C ASP A 26 34.12 40.01 -36.06
N ASN A 27 32.79 40.08 -36.05
CA ASN A 27 32.03 41.32 -35.82
C ASN A 27 31.54 41.50 -34.36
N THR A 28 32.01 40.65 -33.44
CA THR A 28 31.60 40.63 -32.02
C THR A 28 31.89 41.92 -31.25
N LYS A 29 32.80 42.78 -31.72
CA LYS A 29 33.11 44.07 -31.07
C LYS A 29 32.04 45.14 -31.31
N LYS A 30 31.31 45.13 -32.44
CA LYS A 30 30.20 46.07 -32.69
C LYS A 30 28.93 45.71 -31.91
N PHE A 31 28.75 44.44 -31.56
CA PHE A 31 27.62 43.99 -30.75
C PHE A 31 27.75 44.30 -29.25
N LYS A 32 28.97 44.36 -28.70
CA LYS A 32 29.17 44.64 -27.26
C LYS A 32 28.61 45.99 -26.80
N ASN A 33 28.53 46.98 -27.68
CA ASN A 33 27.95 48.29 -27.35
C ASN A 33 26.44 48.39 -27.60
N PHE A 34 25.81 47.39 -28.21
CA PHE A 34 24.35 47.35 -28.42
C PHE A 34 23.60 46.82 -27.18
N TYR A 35 24.30 46.11 -26.28
CA TYR A 35 23.75 45.50 -25.06
C TYR A 35 23.64 46.47 -23.86
N LYS A 36 24.11 47.71 -23.97
CA LYS A 36 23.80 48.77 -22.99
C LYS A 36 22.47 49.45 -23.33
N ASN A 37 21.43 48.66 -23.52
CA ASN A 37 20.08 49.14 -23.79
C ASN A 37 19.24 48.77 -22.58
N ASP A 38 18.65 49.76 -21.90
CA ASP A 38 17.80 49.58 -20.70
C ASP A 38 16.75 48.47 -20.87
N LYS A 39 16.34 48.20 -22.10
CA LYS A 39 15.38 47.16 -22.48
C LYS A 39 15.89 45.73 -22.31
N ALA A 40 17.15 45.46 -22.68
CA ALA A 40 17.75 44.13 -22.51
C ALA A 40 17.94 43.81 -21.02
N GLU A 41 18.31 44.82 -20.23
CA GLU A 41 18.46 44.71 -18.78
C GLU A 41 17.10 44.46 -18.09
N LYS A 42 16.01 45.09 -18.58
CA LYS A 42 14.64 44.80 -18.10
C LYS A 42 14.23 43.34 -18.31
N ILE A 43 14.47 42.78 -19.50
CA ILE A 43 14.13 41.38 -19.80
C ILE A 43 14.97 40.44 -18.94
N GLN A 44 16.27 40.72 -18.80
CA GLN A 44 17.15 39.91 -17.95
C GLN A 44 16.71 39.92 -16.48
N ASN A 45 16.39 41.11 -15.95
CA ASN A 45 15.88 41.27 -14.59
C ASN A 45 14.55 40.55 -14.36
N TYR A 46 13.66 40.54 -15.37
CA TYR A 46 12.41 39.77 -15.32
C TYR A 46 12.70 38.26 -15.23
N ILE A 47 13.56 37.74 -16.11
CA ILE A 47 13.96 36.32 -16.11
C ILE A 47 14.55 35.94 -14.75
N ASP A 48 15.49 36.73 -14.23
CA ASP A 48 16.11 36.48 -12.93
C ASP A 48 15.09 36.49 -11.79
N LYS A 49 14.15 37.43 -11.79
CA LYS A 49 13.10 37.51 -10.78
C LYS A 49 12.18 36.29 -10.83
N GLU A 50 11.64 35.94 -11.99
CA GLU A 50 10.69 34.83 -12.13
C GLU A 50 11.33 33.46 -11.86
N LEU A 51 12.57 33.24 -12.33
CA LEU A 51 13.29 32.00 -12.04
C LEU A 51 13.61 31.86 -10.55
N ASN A 52 13.99 32.95 -9.88
CA ASN A 52 14.22 32.95 -8.43
C ASN A 52 12.93 32.68 -7.65
N LEU A 53 11.80 33.26 -8.05
CA LEU A 53 10.49 33.01 -7.44
C LEU A 53 10.11 31.53 -7.54
N LEU A 54 10.32 30.91 -8.70
CA LEU A 54 10.00 29.50 -8.95
C LEU A 54 11.10 28.52 -8.51
N LYS A 55 12.22 29.02 -7.96
CA LYS A 55 13.41 28.24 -7.57
C LYS A 55 13.97 27.39 -8.71
N LEU A 56 13.94 27.93 -9.93
CA LEU A 56 14.43 27.27 -11.14
C LEU A 56 15.86 27.71 -11.43
N LYS A 57 16.73 26.76 -11.82
CA LYS A 57 18.08 27.09 -12.30
C LYS A 57 18.03 27.48 -13.77
N LYS A 58 18.78 28.51 -14.17
CA LYS A 58 18.91 28.93 -15.58
C LYS A 58 19.44 27.80 -16.46
N ASP A 59 20.49 27.12 -15.98
CA ASP A 59 21.27 26.13 -16.74
C ASP A 59 20.96 24.67 -16.35
N ASP A 60 19.74 24.39 -15.89
CA ASP A 60 19.37 22.98 -15.67
C ASP A 60 19.22 22.29 -17.03
N GLU A 61 19.97 21.20 -17.23
CA GLU A 61 19.88 20.35 -18.43
C GLU A 61 18.50 19.69 -18.56
N ASN A 62 17.76 19.57 -17.46
CA ASN A 62 16.39 19.08 -17.49
C ASN A 62 15.42 20.19 -17.95
N GLY A 63 14.69 19.91 -19.04
CA GLY A 63 13.62 20.78 -19.52
C GLY A 63 12.49 20.88 -18.50
N ASP A 64 12.29 22.07 -17.93
CA ASP A 64 11.13 22.40 -17.08
C ASP A 64 10.15 23.26 -17.87
N MET A 65 8.90 22.79 -17.97
CA MET A 65 7.83 23.50 -18.69
C MET A 65 7.58 24.90 -18.14
N ARG A 66 7.77 25.13 -16.84
CA ARG A 66 7.61 26.45 -16.21
C ARG A 66 8.71 27.42 -16.65
N ARG A 67 9.92 26.91 -16.89
CA ARG A 67 11.03 27.69 -17.43
C ARG A 67 10.77 28.10 -18.88
N LEU A 68 10.22 27.17 -19.66
CA LEU A 68 9.78 27.44 -21.03
C LEU A 68 8.67 28.49 -21.09
N GLU A 69 7.72 28.49 -20.14
CA GLU A 69 6.67 29.51 -20.04
C GLU A 69 7.25 30.91 -19.78
N ILE A 70 8.25 31.03 -18.89
CA ILE A 70 8.96 32.30 -18.65
C ILE A 70 9.65 32.79 -19.92
N TYR A 71 10.39 31.91 -20.62
CA TYR A 71 11.09 32.28 -21.85
C TYR A 71 10.13 32.60 -23.00
N SER A 72 9.00 31.91 -23.10
CA SER A 72 7.98 32.21 -24.10
C SER A 72 7.42 33.63 -23.88
N HIS A 73 7.14 34.01 -22.64
CA HIS A 73 6.71 35.37 -22.32
C HIS A 73 7.77 36.43 -22.65
N CYS A 74 9.05 36.16 -22.36
CA CYS A 74 10.13 37.05 -22.76
C CYS A 74 10.22 37.21 -24.28
N MET A 75 9.95 36.17 -25.06
CA MET A 75 9.92 36.26 -26.52
C MET A 75 8.76 37.12 -27.02
N ASP A 76 7.60 37.12 -26.34
CA ASP A 76 6.51 38.04 -26.67
C ASP A 76 6.94 39.50 -26.45
N MET A 77 7.59 39.80 -25.32
CA MET A 77 8.16 41.13 -25.06
C MET A 77 9.19 41.55 -26.12
N ILE A 78 10.03 40.62 -26.58
CA ILE A 78 11.02 40.89 -27.64
C ILE A 78 10.32 41.17 -28.98
N CYS A 79 9.30 40.39 -29.33
CA CYS A 79 8.54 40.60 -30.57
C CYS A 79 7.86 41.98 -30.62
N GLU A 80 7.32 42.45 -29.49
CA GLU A 80 6.72 43.79 -29.38
C GLU A 80 7.75 44.92 -29.52
N GLU A 81 8.95 44.74 -28.98
CA GLU A 81 9.99 45.76 -28.92
C GLU A 81 10.77 45.94 -30.23
N PHE A 82 10.72 44.98 -31.16
CA PHE A 82 11.43 45.02 -32.44
C PHE A 82 10.49 44.92 -33.65
N PRO A 83 9.77 46.00 -34.03
CA PRO A 83 8.71 45.95 -35.06
C PRO A 83 9.18 45.44 -36.43
N THR A 84 10.43 45.70 -36.80
CA THR A 84 11.00 45.31 -38.10
C THR A 84 11.22 43.81 -38.26
N PHE A 85 11.52 43.11 -37.16
CA PHE A 85 11.79 41.68 -37.15
C PHE A 85 10.76 40.88 -36.32
N GLY A 86 9.90 41.58 -35.59
CA GLY A 86 8.94 41.02 -34.64
C GLY A 86 7.92 40.10 -35.31
N THR A 87 7.52 40.39 -36.55
CA THR A 87 6.64 39.50 -37.33
C THR A 87 7.29 38.15 -37.61
N ILE A 88 8.53 38.15 -38.10
CA ILE A 88 9.30 36.92 -38.37
C ILE A 88 9.58 36.17 -37.05
N LEU A 89 9.97 36.88 -35.98
CA LEU A 89 10.21 36.26 -34.68
C LEU A 89 8.94 35.66 -34.08
N SER A 90 7.78 36.29 -34.29
CA SER A 90 6.48 35.77 -33.87
C SER A 90 6.10 34.51 -34.66
N GLU A 91 6.32 34.48 -35.97
CA GLU A 91 6.11 33.28 -36.79
C GLU A 91 7.00 32.11 -36.32
N ILE A 92 8.28 32.37 -36.07
CA ILE A 92 9.21 31.39 -35.51
C ILE A 92 8.71 30.89 -34.16
N LYS A 93 8.33 31.81 -33.25
CA LYS A 93 7.78 31.47 -31.93
C LYS A 93 6.54 30.58 -32.05
N ASN A 94 5.62 30.91 -32.96
CA ASN A 94 4.39 30.15 -33.16
C ASN A 94 4.66 28.70 -33.58
N GLU A 95 5.67 28.46 -34.43
CA GLU A 95 6.06 27.09 -34.79
C GLU A 95 6.65 26.32 -33.60
N TYR A 96 7.50 26.96 -32.79
CA TYR A 96 8.00 26.35 -31.56
C TYR A 96 6.89 26.11 -30.52
N ASP A 97 5.95 27.04 -30.35
CA ASP A 97 4.82 26.91 -29.42
C ASP A 97 3.92 25.72 -29.81
N LYS A 98 3.73 25.44 -31.11
CA LYS A 98 3.03 24.22 -31.58
C LYS A 98 3.76 22.95 -31.15
N ILE A 99 5.08 22.90 -31.34
CA ILE A 99 5.91 21.75 -30.96
C ILE A 99 5.86 21.55 -29.44
N ILE A 100 6.01 22.62 -28.65
CA ILE A 100 5.97 22.58 -27.18
C ILE A 100 4.60 22.09 -26.69
N LYS A 101 3.49 22.51 -27.32
CA LYS A 101 2.15 22.01 -27.00
C LYS A 101 2.03 20.50 -27.20
N ASN A 102 2.56 19.97 -28.31
CA ASN A 102 2.56 18.52 -28.56
C ASN A 102 3.39 17.79 -27.51
N ILE A 103 4.59 18.28 -27.20
CA ILE A 103 5.45 17.71 -26.14
C ILE A 103 4.73 17.71 -24.79
N LYS A 104 3.97 18.77 -24.45
CA LYS A 104 3.17 18.83 -23.21
C LYS A 104 2.10 17.73 -23.17
N VAL A 105 1.44 17.45 -24.29
CA VAL A 105 0.46 16.37 -24.41
C VAL A 105 1.13 15.01 -24.22
N ASP A 106 2.24 14.76 -24.92
CA ASP A 106 3.00 13.51 -24.83
C ASP A 106 3.51 13.27 -23.39
N GLN A 107 3.98 14.32 -22.73
CA GLN A 107 4.48 14.23 -21.36
C GLN A 107 3.37 13.92 -20.36
N ASN A 108 2.15 14.44 -20.59
CA ASN A 108 0.98 14.08 -19.80
C ASN A 108 0.58 12.62 -20.01
N GLU A 109 0.64 12.13 -21.26
CA GLU A 109 0.38 10.72 -21.57
C GLU A 109 1.42 9.80 -20.91
N ILE A 110 2.70 10.14 -20.96
CA ILE A 110 3.77 9.41 -20.27
C ILE A 110 3.51 9.36 -18.76
N ASN A 111 3.11 10.48 -18.15
CA ASN A 111 2.80 10.52 -16.73
C ASN A 111 1.59 9.65 -16.38
N PHE A 112 0.55 9.68 -17.20
CA PHE A 112 -0.61 8.80 -17.06
C PHE A 112 -0.21 7.32 -17.14
N LEU A 113 0.60 6.95 -18.13
CA LEU A 113 1.10 5.58 -18.30
C LEU A 113 1.95 5.13 -17.11
N LYS A 114 2.84 5.99 -16.59
CA LYS A 114 3.63 5.71 -15.38
C LYS A 114 2.73 5.40 -14.17
N MET A 115 1.70 6.22 -13.95
CA MET A 115 0.75 5.97 -12.85
C MET A 115 -0.01 4.66 -13.03
N LYS A 116 -0.42 4.32 -14.25
CA LYS A 116 -1.11 3.05 -14.55
C LYS A 116 -0.21 1.85 -14.30
N ILE A 117 1.06 1.92 -14.71
CA ILE A 117 2.06 0.87 -14.45
C ILE A 117 2.27 0.68 -12.95
N GLN A 118 2.43 1.76 -12.17
CA GLN A 118 2.59 1.68 -10.72
C GLN A 118 1.40 1.00 -10.04
N ARG A 119 0.16 1.32 -10.45
CA ARG A 119 -1.03 0.64 -9.93
C ARG A 119 -1.04 -0.85 -10.24
N LEU A 120 -0.68 -1.23 -11.47
CA LEU A 120 -0.64 -2.63 -11.88
C LEU A 120 0.44 -3.41 -11.12
N LEU A 121 1.60 -2.81 -10.87
CA LEU A 121 2.65 -3.42 -10.05
C LEU A 121 2.16 -3.67 -8.62
N ALA A 122 1.56 -2.67 -7.98
CA ALA A 122 1.00 -2.83 -6.63
C ALA A 122 -0.10 -3.91 -6.57
N GLN A 123 -0.97 -3.97 -7.58
CA GLN A 123 -1.99 -5.03 -7.68
C GLN A 123 -1.37 -6.43 -7.81
N ASN A 124 -0.29 -6.55 -8.59
CA ASN A 124 0.39 -7.83 -8.79
C ASN A 124 1.12 -8.30 -7.52
N GLU A 125 1.81 -7.39 -6.83
CA GLU A 125 2.45 -7.66 -5.54
C GLU A 125 1.44 -8.13 -4.49
N ASN A 126 0.29 -7.44 -4.37
CA ASN A 126 -0.79 -7.84 -3.47
C ASN A 126 -1.37 -9.22 -3.82
N ARG A 127 -1.54 -9.52 -5.12
CA ARG A 127 -2.02 -10.82 -5.57
C ARG A 127 -1.03 -11.93 -5.20
N LEU A 128 0.27 -11.67 -5.35
CA LEU A 128 1.31 -12.63 -5.01
C LEU A 128 1.34 -12.89 -3.51
N LEU A 129 1.28 -11.83 -2.69
CA LEU A 129 1.21 -11.92 -1.24
C LEU A 129 -0.01 -12.73 -0.78
N LEU A 130 -1.19 -12.43 -1.33
CA LEU A 130 -2.42 -13.16 -1.01
C LEU A 130 -2.29 -14.66 -1.34
N LYS A 131 -1.62 -15.01 -2.44
CA LYS A 131 -1.37 -16.41 -2.81
C LYS A 131 -0.48 -17.12 -1.78
N TYR A 132 0.58 -16.45 -1.31
CA TYR A 132 1.46 -17.00 -0.26
C TYR A 132 0.72 -17.19 1.06
N GLU A 133 -0.03 -16.18 1.52
CA GLU A 133 -0.82 -16.27 2.76
C GLU A 133 -1.89 -17.37 2.68
N THR A 134 -2.57 -17.50 1.53
CA THR A 134 -3.56 -18.57 1.32
C THR A 134 -2.92 -19.96 1.39
N GLN A 135 -1.73 -20.13 0.79
CA GLN A 135 -1.00 -21.40 0.84
C GLN A 135 -0.60 -21.74 2.29
N ARG A 136 -0.05 -20.76 3.01
CA ARG A 136 0.34 -20.91 4.41
C ARG A 136 -0.84 -21.25 5.32
N ASN A 137 -1.99 -20.59 5.12
CA ASN A 137 -3.20 -20.90 5.90
C ASN A 137 -3.66 -22.33 5.68
N LYS A 138 -3.61 -22.84 4.45
CA LYS A 138 -3.95 -24.25 4.17
C LYS A 138 -3.00 -25.23 4.88
N GLU A 139 -1.70 -24.91 4.91
CA GLU A 139 -0.71 -25.74 5.62
C GLU A 139 -0.98 -25.74 7.14
N LEU A 140 -1.30 -24.59 7.71
CA LEU A 140 -1.66 -24.45 9.12
C LEU A 140 -2.98 -25.16 9.46
N GLU A 141 -4.00 -25.06 8.59
CA GLU A 141 -5.26 -25.78 8.74
C GLU A 141 -5.03 -27.31 8.73
N SER A 142 -4.20 -27.81 7.82
CA SER A 142 -3.83 -29.23 7.77
C SER A 142 -3.12 -29.68 9.06
N GLN A 143 -2.17 -28.89 9.56
CA GLN A 143 -1.47 -29.20 10.82
C GLN A 143 -2.42 -29.17 12.02
N LEU A 144 -3.36 -28.22 12.04
CA LEU A 144 -4.38 -28.14 13.09
C LEU A 144 -5.26 -29.39 13.08
N ASP A 145 -5.71 -29.81 11.91
CA ASP A 145 -6.54 -31.02 11.75
C ASP A 145 -5.79 -32.27 12.22
N GLU A 146 -4.52 -32.42 11.84
CA GLU A 146 -3.66 -33.51 12.32
C GLU A 146 -3.56 -33.52 13.85
N LEU A 147 -3.24 -32.39 14.47
CA LEU A 147 -3.17 -32.26 15.93
C LEU A 147 -4.51 -32.54 16.62
N ILE A 148 -5.63 -32.12 16.03
CA ILE A 148 -6.97 -32.42 16.55
C ILE A 148 -7.22 -33.93 16.51
N THR A 149 -6.83 -34.61 15.42
CA THR A 149 -6.99 -36.07 15.33
C THR A 149 -6.11 -36.81 16.33
N GLU A 150 -4.86 -36.38 16.53
CA GLU A 150 -3.94 -36.93 17.52
C GLU A 150 -4.41 -36.67 18.96
N ASN A 151 -5.03 -35.53 19.24
CA ASN A 151 -5.56 -35.24 20.57
C ASN A 151 -6.80 -36.12 20.88
N LYS A 152 -7.67 -36.34 19.89
CA LYS A 152 -8.82 -37.26 20.01
C LYS A 152 -8.35 -38.70 20.25
N SER A 153 -7.46 -39.16 19.36
CA SER A 153 -6.32 -40.02 19.62
C SER A 153 -6.01 -40.41 21.07
N LEU A 154 -5.17 -39.56 21.65
CA LEU A 154 -4.65 -39.65 23.00
C LEU A 154 -5.75 -39.62 24.05
N SER A 155 -6.78 -38.78 23.88
CA SER A 155 -7.91 -38.71 24.81
C SER A 155 -8.66 -40.04 24.92
N TYR A 156 -8.86 -40.74 23.78
CA TYR A 156 -9.45 -42.07 23.77
C TYR A 156 -8.57 -43.08 24.54
N TYR A 157 -7.27 -43.10 24.25
CA TYR A 157 -6.31 -43.99 24.93
C TYR A 157 -6.25 -43.74 26.44
N LEU A 158 -6.28 -42.47 26.85
CA LEU A 158 -6.22 -42.06 28.25
C LEU A 158 -7.48 -42.48 29.00
N ASN A 159 -8.65 -42.36 28.38
CA ASN A 159 -9.90 -42.88 28.92
C ASN A 159 -9.87 -44.41 29.04
N GLU A 160 -9.38 -45.13 28.03
CA GLU A 160 -9.24 -46.59 28.11
C GLU A 160 -8.33 -47.03 29.27
N LYS A 161 -7.20 -46.34 29.46
CA LYS A 161 -6.30 -46.60 30.60
C LYS A 161 -6.91 -46.27 31.95
N ARG A 162 -7.65 -45.16 32.04
CA ARG A 162 -8.38 -44.77 33.25
C ARG A 162 -9.42 -45.84 33.60
N ASP A 163 -10.21 -46.28 32.64
CA ASP A 163 -11.26 -47.28 32.86
C ASP A 163 -10.66 -48.65 33.25
N ALA A 164 -9.51 -49.03 32.66
CA ALA A 164 -8.78 -50.24 33.06
C ALA A 164 -8.26 -50.14 34.51
N PHE A 165 -7.76 -48.97 34.91
CA PHE A 165 -7.29 -48.73 36.27
C PHE A 165 -8.44 -48.72 37.28
N GLU A 166 -9.59 -48.12 36.95
CA GLU A 166 -10.80 -48.18 37.79
C GLU A 166 -11.27 -49.63 38.01
N ARG A 167 -11.27 -50.45 36.96
CA ARG A 167 -11.59 -51.89 37.09
C ARG A 167 -10.60 -52.64 37.96
N PHE A 168 -9.31 -52.31 37.86
CA PHE A 168 -8.28 -52.89 38.72
C PHE A 168 -8.53 -52.55 40.19
N LEU A 169 -8.79 -51.29 40.52
CA LEU A 169 -9.09 -50.84 41.88
C LEU A 169 -10.38 -51.46 42.44
N LEU A 170 -11.43 -51.59 41.64
CA LEU A 170 -12.68 -52.26 42.04
C LEU A 170 -12.42 -53.71 42.43
N LYS A 171 -11.61 -54.42 41.64
CA LYS A 171 -11.25 -55.82 41.91
C LYS A 171 -10.41 -55.97 43.19
N GLU A 172 -9.47 -55.05 43.43
CA GLU A 172 -8.65 -55.04 44.65
C GLU A 172 -9.50 -54.78 45.91
N ASN A 173 -10.53 -53.92 45.82
CA ASN A 173 -11.46 -53.69 46.92
C ASN A 173 -12.38 -54.90 47.19
N GLU A 174 -12.86 -55.58 46.16
CA GLU A 174 -13.67 -56.80 46.31
C GLU A 174 -12.90 -57.97 46.94
N GLU A 175 -11.58 -58.05 46.74
CA GLU A 175 -10.71 -59.07 47.36
C GLU A 175 -10.37 -58.76 48.84
N LEU A 176 -10.63 -57.55 49.32
CA LEU A 176 -10.32 -57.09 50.69
C LEU A 176 -11.53 -57.02 51.64
N GLU A 177 -12.78 -57.21 51.17
CA GLU A 177 -13.98 -57.16 52.02
C GLU A 177 -14.15 -58.40 52.93
N GLY A 178 -13.29 -58.48 53.95
CA GLY A 178 -13.57 -59.18 55.22
C GLY A 178 -14.30 -58.25 56.21
N PRO A 179 -14.94 -58.81 57.27
CA PRO A 179 -15.85 -58.09 58.17
C PRO A 179 -15.21 -56.95 59.02
N GLU A 180 -13.91 -56.67 58.90
CA GLU A 180 -13.21 -55.61 59.63
C GLU A 180 -13.34 -54.20 58.99
N ILE A 181 -13.74 -54.09 57.71
CA ILE A 181 -13.76 -52.80 56.97
C ILE A 181 -14.97 -51.91 57.31
N SER A 182 -16.05 -52.49 57.85
CA SER A 182 -17.26 -51.71 58.19
C SER A 182 -17.04 -50.70 59.32
N GLY A 183 -16.07 -50.95 60.22
CA GLY A 183 -15.68 -50.02 61.28
C GLY A 183 -14.83 -48.86 60.77
N GLN A 184 -13.86 -49.14 59.89
CA GLN A 184 -12.96 -48.12 59.33
C GLN A 184 -13.67 -47.18 58.35
N ASN A 185 -14.73 -47.63 57.67
CA ASN A 185 -15.52 -46.79 56.77
C ASN A 185 -16.30 -45.67 57.47
N ASN A 186 -16.70 -45.87 58.74
CA ASN A 186 -17.33 -44.80 59.54
C ASN A 186 -16.31 -43.76 59.98
N GLU A 187 -15.11 -44.20 60.37
CA GLU A 187 -13.99 -43.34 60.77
C GLU A 187 -13.46 -42.51 59.57
N ILE A 188 -13.39 -43.10 58.37
CA ILE A 188 -13.05 -42.38 57.12
C ILE A 188 -14.14 -41.37 56.73
N LYS A 189 -15.42 -41.65 57.02
CA LYS A 189 -16.52 -40.72 56.76
C LYS A 189 -16.45 -39.51 57.68
N GLU A 190 -16.16 -39.72 58.97
CA GLU A 190 -15.94 -38.65 59.95
C GLU A 190 -14.69 -37.83 59.61
N LEU A 191 -13.59 -38.46 59.21
CA LEU A 191 -12.37 -37.77 58.77
C LEU A 191 -12.59 -36.97 57.47
N LYS A 192 -13.38 -37.46 56.51
CA LYS A 192 -13.76 -36.71 55.30
C LYS A 192 -14.68 -35.52 55.60
N GLU A 193 -15.58 -35.62 56.57
CA GLU A 193 -16.36 -34.48 57.05
C GLU A 193 -15.50 -33.45 57.78
N LEU A 194 -14.54 -33.90 58.59
CA LEU A 194 -13.58 -33.02 59.28
C LEU A 194 -12.66 -32.31 58.26
N GLN A 195 -12.19 -33.03 57.23
CA GLN A 195 -11.38 -32.49 56.14
C GLN A 195 -12.17 -31.46 55.31
N LYS A 196 -13.44 -31.70 54.99
CA LYS A 196 -14.33 -30.71 54.32
C LYS A 196 -14.49 -29.42 55.13
N ARG A 197 -14.38 -29.46 56.47
CA ARG A 197 -14.38 -28.26 57.34
C ARG A 197 -13.01 -27.60 57.46
N MET A 198 -11.93 -28.31 57.14
CA MET A 198 -10.54 -27.83 57.21
C MET A 198 -9.93 -27.42 55.86
N VAL A 199 -10.58 -27.65 54.71
CA VAL A 199 -10.15 -27.08 53.42
C VAL A 199 -10.11 -25.54 53.57
N PRO A 200 -8.98 -24.87 53.31
CA PRO A 200 -8.80 -23.46 53.64
C PRO A 200 -9.88 -22.60 52.95
N LYS A 201 -10.79 -21.99 53.72
CA LYS A 201 -11.83 -21.08 53.21
C LYS A 201 -11.25 -20.00 52.27
N LYS A 202 -10.00 -19.61 52.53
CA LYS A 202 -9.24 -18.62 51.77
C LYS A 202 -9.02 -19.02 50.31
N GLU A 203 -8.66 -20.28 50.04
CA GLU A 203 -8.43 -20.77 48.67
C GLU A 203 -9.75 -20.91 47.91
N LYS A 204 -10.84 -21.25 48.60
CA LYS A 204 -12.17 -21.31 47.98
C LYS A 204 -12.71 -19.92 47.62
N GLU A 205 -12.54 -18.94 48.50
CA GLU A 205 -12.90 -17.54 48.24
C GLU A 205 -12.03 -16.94 47.11
N GLU A 206 -10.74 -17.26 47.06
CA GLU A 206 -9.85 -16.87 45.96
C GLU A 206 -10.27 -17.50 44.63
N LEU A 207 -10.62 -18.80 44.63
CA LEU A 207 -11.12 -19.48 43.42
C LEU A 207 -12.49 -18.93 42.96
N GLU A 208 -13.40 -18.60 43.87
CA GLU A 208 -14.68 -17.96 43.53
C GLU A 208 -14.47 -16.54 42.97
N HIS A 209 -13.51 -15.78 43.49
CA HIS A 209 -13.15 -14.47 42.96
C HIS A 209 -12.52 -14.57 41.56
N ILE A 210 -11.61 -15.52 41.36
CA ILE A 210 -10.99 -15.80 40.05
C ILE A 210 -12.06 -16.24 39.04
N LEU A 211 -12.96 -17.13 39.44
CA LEU A 211 -14.06 -17.59 38.60
C LEU A 211 -14.94 -16.42 38.16
N LYS A 212 -15.37 -15.57 39.10
CA LYS A 212 -16.18 -14.39 38.80
C LYS A 212 -15.47 -13.39 37.88
N SER A 213 -14.18 -13.14 38.12
CA SER A 213 -13.35 -12.32 37.24
C SER A 213 -13.24 -12.91 35.83
N SER A 214 -13.11 -14.24 35.71
CA SER A 214 -13.02 -14.93 34.42
C SER A 214 -14.36 -14.90 33.66
N GLU A 215 -15.48 -14.99 34.37
CA GLU A 215 -16.83 -14.85 33.79
C GLU A 215 -17.07 -13.43 33.26
N ASP A 216 -16.63 -12.40 33.98
CA ASP A 216 -16.72 -11.01 33.53
C ASP A 216 -15.85 -10.75 32.28
N ILE A 217 -14.63 -11.31 32.25
CA ILE A 217 -13.76 -11.24 31.05
C ILE A 217 -14.44 -11.95 29.86
N LEU A 218 -14.98 -13.15 30.08
CA LEU A 218 -15.67 -13.90 29.03
C LEU A 218 -16.89 -13.14 28.49
N LYS A 219 -17.63 -12.46 29.38
CA LYS A 219 -18.78 -11.62 29.00
C LYS A 219 -18.36 -10.43 28.15
N ASN A 220 -17.26 -9.76 28.50
CA ASN A 220 -16.71 -8.65 27.72
C ASN A 220 -16.22 -9.12 26.34
N LEU A 221 -15.48 -10.23 26.27
CA LEU A 221 -15.03 -10.80 24.99
C LEU A 221 -16.20 -11.20 24.09
N LYS A 222 -17.30 -11.71 24.67
CA LYS A 222 -18.53 -11.99 23.91
C LYS A 222 -19.21 -10.73 23.37
N LEU A 223 -19.14 -9.62 24.08
CA LEU A 223 -19.64 -8.33 23.59
C LEU A 223 -18.76 -7.80 22.46
N GLU A 224 -17.45 -7.83 22.63
CA GLU A 224 -16.48 -7.39 21.64
C GLU A 224 -16.61 -8.21 20.33
N ASN A 225 -16.75 -9.54 20.43
CA ASN A 225 -17.00 -10.38 19.26
C ASN A 225 -18.30 -10.02 18.52
N LYS A 226 -19.36 -9.64 19.24
CA LYS A 226 -20.61 -9.18 18.60
C LYS A 226 -20.40 -7.87 17.86
N GLU A 227 -19.62 -6.95 18.40
CA GLU A 227 -19.26 -5.70 17.73
C GLU A 227 -18.44 -5.95 16.47
N TYR A 228 -17.46 -6.85 16.53
CA TYR A 228 -16.69 -7.25 15.35
C TYR A 228 -17.55 -7.91 14.28
N GLU A 229 -18.48 -8.80 14.65
CA GLU A 229 -19.43 -9.41 13.71
C GLU A 229 -20.33 -8.37 13.03
N LEU A 230 -20.81 -7.37 13.78
CA LEU A 230 -21.60 -6.27 13.23
C LEU A 230 -20.78 -5.43 12.26
N SER A 231 -19.57 -5.03 12.64
CA SER A 231 -18.65 -4.29 11.76
C SER A 231 -18.32 -5.07 10.48
N LEU A 232 -18.11 -6.39 10.59
CA LEU A 232 -17.85 -7.25 9.44
C LEU A 232 -19.05 -7.31 8.47
N ARG A 233 -20.27 -7.40 9.00
CA ARG A 233 -21.50 -7.35 8.19
C ARG A 233 -21.65 -5.99 7.49
N GLU A 234 -21.42 -4.89 8.18
CA GLU A 234 -21.47 -3.55 7.59
C GLU A 234 -20.44 -3.38 6.46
N GLN A 235 -19.21 -3.85 6.66
CA GLN A 235 -18.18 -3.80 5.62
C GLN A 235 -18.53 -4.68 4.43
N SER A 236 -19.09 -5.86 4.66
CA SER A 236 -19.53 -6.76 3.59
C SER A 236 -20.64 -6.14 2.73
N VAL A 237 -21.59 -5.43 3.34
CA VAL A 237 -22.62 -4.67 2.61
C VAL A 237 -22.01 -3.52 1.80
N LYS A 238 -21.03 -2.79 2.36
CA LYS A 238 -20.32 -1.73 1.64
C LYS A 238 -19.58 -2.27 0.41
N VAL A 239 -18.89 -3.40 0.55
CA VAL A 239 -18.19 -4.06 -0.56
C VAL A 239 -19.18 -4.48 -1.64
N ALA A 240 -20.27 -5.15 -1.28
CA ALA A 240 -21.29 -5.58 -2.23
C ALA A 240 -21.91 -4.40 -3.02
N ASN A 241 -22.13 -3.26 -2.36
CA ASN A 241 -22.63 -2.05 -3.02
C ASN A 241 -21.60 -1.47 -4.01
N LEU A 242 -20.32 -1.41 -3.62
CA LEU A 242 -19.25 -0.93 -4.49
C LEU A 242 -19.04 -1.85 -5.71
N GLU A 243 -19.13 -3.16 -5.52
CA GLU A 243 -19.06 -4.14 -6.62
C GLU A 243 -20.21 -3.93 -7.61
N LYS A 244 -21.42 -3.68 -7.12
CA LYS A 244 -22.58 -3.37 -7.97
C LYS A 244 -22.36 -2.09 -8.76
N GLU A 245 -21.91 -1.00 -8.12
CA GLU A 245 -21.62 0.26 -8.81
C GLU A 245 -20.51 0.10 -9.87
N LEU A 246 -19.49 -0.69 -9.57
CA LEU A 246 -18.41 -0.97 -10.51
C LEU A 246 -18.93 -1.70 -11.74
N LYS A 247 -19.77 -2.73 -11.54
CA LYS A 247 -20.39 -3.51 -12.62
C LYS A 247 -21.34 -2.68 -13.48
N ASP A 248 -22.09 -1.76 -12.87
CA ASP A 248 -22.97 -0.83 -13.58
C ASP A 248 -22.14 0.15 -14.44
N LYS A 249 -21.03 0.67 -13.91
CA LYS A 249 -20.08 1.51 -14.68
C LYS A 249 -19.41 0.74 -15.81
N GLU A 250 -18.94 -0.48 -15.56
CA GLU A 250 -18.37 -1.35 -16.58
C GLU A 250 -19.36 -1.60 -17.71
N SER A 251 -20.63 -1.91 -17.38
CA SER A 251 -21.70 -2.10 -18.35
C SER A 251 -21.94 -0.83 -19.19
N LYS A 252 -21.92 0.35 -18.55
CA LYS A 252 -22.04 1.64 -19.23
C LYS A 252 -20.87 1.92 -20.18
N TYR A 253 -19.64 1.62 -19.77
CA TYR A 253 -18.47 1.76 -20.64
C TYR A 253 -18.49 0.76 -21.81
N LEU A 254 -18.88 -0.49 -21.56
CA LEU A 254 -19.07 -1.51 -22.60
C LEU A 254 -20.12 -1.08 -23.64
N PHE A 255 -21.21 -0.47 -23.20
CA PHE A 255 -22.23 0.10 -24.08
C PHE A 255 -21.65 1.22 -24.95
N LEU A 256 -20.97 2.20 -24.35
CA LEU A 256 -20.33 3.30 -25.08
C LEU A 256 -19.29 2.80 -26.09
N ILE A 257 -18.49 1.79 -25.74
CA ILE A 257 -17.51 1.20 -26.66
C ILE A 257 -18.20 0.53 -27.86
N LYS A 258 -19.40 -0.05 -27.66
CA LYS A 258 -20.18 -0.67 -28.75
C LYS A 258 -20.86 0.35 -29.66
N GLU A 259 -21.32 1.48 -29.15
CA GLU A 259 -21.97 2.52 -29.98
C GLU A 259 -20.97 3.33 -30.82
N TYR A 260 -19.73 3.47 -30.37
CA TYR A 260 -18.71 4.32 -31.02
C TYR A 260 -17.68 3.52 -31.84
N LYS A 261 -17.99 2.27 -32.19
CA LYS A 261 -17.26 1.45 -33.15
C LYS A 261 -18.11 1.25 -34.41
#